data_AF-A0A091PDV4-F1
#
_entry.id   AF-A0A091PDV4-F1
#
_cell.length_a   1.000
_cell.length_b   1.000
_cell.length_c   1.000
_cell.angle_alpha   90.00
_cell.angle_beta   90.00
_cell.angle_gamma   90.00
#
_symmetry.space_group_name_H-M   'P 1'
#
loop_
_entity.id
_entity.type
_entity.pdbx_description
1 polymer ?
#
loop_
_entity_poly.entity_id
_entity_poly.type
_entity_poly.pdbx_seq_one_letter_code
_entity_poly.pdbx_strand_id
1 'polypeptide(L)' 'KYKIAGRQEGDVTSCYTSPALAERKLGWKAAFGLDKMCEDLWRWHLQNPIGFSR' A
#
# COMPACT_ATOMS: atom_id res chain seq x y z
N LYS A 1 0.98 -18.37 12.88
CA LYS A 1 0.57 -19.37 11.86
C LYS A 1 -0.24 -18.63 10.80
N TYR A 2 0.13 -18.71 9.52
CA TYR A 2 -0.69 -18.15 8.43
C TYR A 2 -1.73 -19.18 7.98
N LYS A 3 -2.83 -18.71 7.38
CA LYS A 3 -3.87 -19.56 6.78
C LYS A 3 -4.17 -19.05 5.38
N ILE A 4 -4.15 -19.94 4.39
CA ILE A 4 -4.60 -19.61 3.04
C ILE A 4 -6.12 -19.78 3.02
N ALA A 5 -6.83 -18.73 2.60
CA ALA A 5 -8.28 -18.73 2.48
C ALA A 5 -8.71 -18.82 1.00
N GLY A 6 -10.01 -18.98 0.75
CA GLY A 6 -10.56 -18.94 -0.61
C GLY A 6 -10.40 -17.57 -1.27
N ARG A 7 -10.60 -17.51 -2.58
CA ARG A 7 -10.66 -16.24 -3.31
C ARG A 7 -11.86 -15.42 -2.85
N GLN A 8 -11.66 -14.11 -2.73
CA GLN A 8 -12.75 -13.16 -2.54
C GLN A 8 -13.46 -12.91 -3.87
N GLU A 9 -14.79 -12.92 -3.86
CA GLU A 9 -15.59 -12.63 -5.05
C GLU A 9 -15.34 -11.19 -5.52
N GLY A 10 -15.09 -11.02 -6.82
CA GLY A 10 -14.76 -9.73 -7.41
C GLY A 10 -13.26 -9.38 -7.48
N ASP A 11 -12.38 -10.13 -6.81
CA ASP A 11 -10.94 -9.89 -6.87
C ASP A 11 -10.34 -10.30 -8.23
N VAL A 12 -9.61 -9.37 -8.85
CA VAL A 12 -8.82 -9.63 -10.06
C VAL A 12 -7.47 -10.27 -9.71
N THR A 13 -6.89 -11.03 -10.64
CA THR A 13 -5.63 -11.75 -10.39
C THR A 13 -4.43 -10.80 -10.19
N SER A 14 -4.38 -9.68 -10.92
CA SER A 14 -3.30 -8.68 -10.81
C SER A 14 -3.75 -7.34 -11.36
N CYS A 15 -3.31 -6.24 -10.73
CA CYS A 15 -3.58 -4.89 -11.18
C CYS A 15 -2.40 -3.98 -10.81
N TYR A 16 -1.83 -3.29 -11.80
CA TYR A 16 -0.70 -2.36 -11.64
C TYR A 16 -0.74 -1.29 -12.74
N THR A 17 0.08 -0.25 -12.59
CA THR A 17 0.04 0.94 -13.46
C THR A 17 1.38 1.21 -14.15
N SER A 18 1.32 1.84 -15.32
CA SER A 18 2.47 2.48 -15.97
C SER A 18 2.53 3.96 -15.56
N PRO A 19 3.53 4.41 -14.77
CA PRO A 19 3.57 5.77 -14.24
C PRO A 19 4.11 6.81 -15.24
N ALA A 20 4.49 6.38 -16.46
CA ALA A 20 5.27 7.19 -17.38
C ALA A 20 4.59 8.50 -17.80
N LEU A 21 3.25 8.55 -17.85
CA LEU A 21 2.52 9.78 -18.18
C LEU A 21 2.60 10.83 -17.06
N ALA A 22 2.48 10.40 -15.79
CA ALA A 22 2.58 11.29 -14.63
C ALA A 22 3.99 11.88 -14.52
N GLU A 23 5.01 11.05 -14.74
CA GLU A 23 6.40 11.51 -14.76
C GLU A 23 6.63 12.58 -15.85
N ARG A 24 6.16 12.34 -17.08
CA ARG A 24 6.35 13.30 -18.19
C ARG A 24 5.57 14.60 -18.02
N LYS A 25 4.32 14.54 -17.54
CA LYS A 25 3.42 15.71 -17.50
C LYS A 25 3.49 16.48 -16.20
N LEU A 26 3.72 15.80 -15.09
CA LEU A 26 3.69 16.40 -13.75
C LEU A 26 5.09 16.50 -13.15
N GLY A 27 6.11 15.89 -13.76
CA GLY A 27 7.44 15.75 -13.14
C GLY A 27 7.40 14.94 -11.85
N TRP A 28 6.35 14.13 -11.64
CA TRP A 28 6.10 13.44 -10.39
C TRP A 28 6.35 11.94 -10.52
N LYS A 29 6.95 11.36 -9.47
CA LYS A 29 7.17 9.92 -9.32
C LYS A 29 7.05 9.53 -7.86
N ALA A 30 6.48 8.36 -7.58
CA ALA A 30 6.48 7.78 -6.24
C ALA A 30 7.93 7.54 -5.77
N ALA A 31 8.29 8.09 -4.61
CA ALA A 31 9.66 8.07 -4.09
C ALA A 31 9.96 6.89 -3.15
N PHE A 32 8.93 6.24 -2.62
CA PHE A 32 9.06 5.21 -1.58
C PHE A 32 8.67 3.83 -2.09
N GLY A 33 9.47 2.81 -1.73
CA GLY A 33 9.21 1.40 -2.02
C GLY A 33 8.47 0.66 -0.90
N LEU A 34 8.28 -0.64 -1.08
CA LEU A 34 7.50 -1.50 -0.18
C LEU A 34 8.02 -1.49 1.26
N ASP A 35 9.33 -1.59 1.46
CA ASP A 35 9.90 -1.63 2.82
C ASP A 35 9.56 -0.37 3.61
N LYS A 36 9.63 0.79 2.96
CA LYS A 36 9.31 2.07 3.60
C LYS A 36 7.81 2.17 3.91
N MET A 37 6.96 1.72 3.00
CA MET A 37 5.51 1.66 3.23
C MET A 37 5.18 0.77 4.43
N CYS A 38 5.79 -0.42 4.53
CA CYS A 38 5.58 -1.35 5.64
C CYS A 38 6.11 -0.79 6.97
N GLU A 39 7.29 -0.17 6.97
CA GLU A 39 7.88 0.45 8.16
C GLU A 39 6.99 1.56 8.71
N ASP A 40 6.57 2.49 7.85
CA ASP A 40 5.77 3.63 8.27
C ASP A 40 4.37 3.20 8.74
N LEU A 41 3.75 2.21 8.07
CA LEU A 41 2.51 1.59 8.51
C LEU A 41 2.64 0.95 9.90
N TRP A 42 3.71 0.17 10.11
CA TRP A 42 3.93 -0.51 11.39
C TRP A 42 4.19 0.48 12.52
N ARG A 43 4.98 1.53 12.26
CA ARG A 43 5.24 2.61 13.22
C ARG A 43 3.94 3.29 13.63
N TRP A 44 3.08 3.65 12.68
CA TRP A 44 1.78 4.24 12.97
C TRP A 44 0.92 3.31 13.83
N HIS A 45 0.81 2.03 13.43
CA HIS A 45 -0.03 1.07 14.12
C HIS A 45 0.44 0.81 15.56
N LEU A 46 1.74 0.72 15.79
CA LEU A 46 2.31 0.57 17.13
C LEU A 46 2.04 1.77 18.03
N GLN A 47 2.10 2.98 17.49
CA GLN A 47 1.87 4.21 18.24
C GLN A 47 0.38 4.50 18.46
N ASN A 48 -0.49 3.98 17.59
CA ASN A 48 -1.92 4.25 17.56
C ASN A 48 -2.70 2.93 17.47
N PRO A 49 -2.65 2.08 18.51
CA PRO A 49 -3.22 0.73 18.46
C PRO A 49 -4.74 0.70 18.26
N ILE A 50 -5.44 1.78 18.63
CA ILE A 50 -6.88 1.96 18.42
C ILE A 50 -7.21 3.04 17.38
N GLY A 51 -6.22 3.48 16.61
CA GLY A 51 -6.34 4.60 15.68
C GLY A 51 -6.40 5.95 16.39
N PHE A 52 -7.09 6.91 15.78
CA PHE A 52 -7.26 8.25 16.35
C PHE A 52 -8.22 8.22 17.56
N SER A 53 -7.84 8.89 18.64
CA SER A 53 -8.76 9.28 19.70
C SER A 53 -9.63 10.43 19.20
N ARG A 54 -10.95 10.27 19.31
CA ARG A 54 -11.95 11.21 18.81
C ARG A 54 -11.94 12.54 19.57
#